data_AF-A0A3C1B7G1-F1
#
_entry.id   AF-A0A3C1B7G1-F1
#
_cell.length_a   1.000
_cell.length_b   1.000
_cell.length_c   1.000
_cell.angle_alpha   90.00
_cell.angle_beta   90.00
_cell.angle_gamma   90.00
#
_symmetry.space_group_name_H-M   'P 1'
#
loop_
_entity.id
_entity.type
_entity.pdbx_description
1 polymer ?
#
loop_
_entity_poly.entity_id
_entity_poly.type
_entity_poly.pdbx_seq_one_letter_code
_entity_poly.pdbx_strand_id
1 'polypeptide(L)'
;MQPAEKSRGYQGLSYDRPALQAAMRKAFDSLIDFVTTDAFKALMEDLGVLHPIHRPKFVFDVLLSDKALAARAIKRPKNVLIQRSAFGDRRPTIFVVQRFLPEEFSNVWQNVNITFDNQFIDSTVKRDPDISWRKPLPVSD
;
A
#
# COMPACT_ATOMS: atom_id res chain seq x y z
N MET A 1 -2.96 -34.12 -15.19
CA MET A 1 -1.91 -33.60 -14.29
C MET A 1 -2.61 -32.88 -13.14
N GLN A 2 -2.50 -33.39 -11.92
CA GLN A 2 -2.84 -32.59 -10.74
C GLN A 2 -1.75 -31.52 -10.54
N PRO A 3 -2.09 -30.27 -10.23
CA PRO A 3 -1.09 -29.27 -9.90
C PRO A 3 -0.34 -29.72 -8.64
N ALA A 4 1.00 -29.73 -8.71
CA ALA A 4 1.83 -30.06 -7.57
C ALA A 4 1.51 -29.12 -6.39
N GLU A 5 1.33 -29.70 -5.21
CA GLU A 5 1.14 -28.95 -3.96
C GLU A 5 2.36 -28.06 -3.73
N LYS A 6 2.21 -26.74 -3.90
CA LYS A 6 3.25 -25.78 -3.51
C LYS A 6 3.36 -25.78 -1.99
N SER A 7 4.54 -26.07 -1.45
CA SER A 7 4.78 -25.94 0.00
C SER A 7 4.49 -24.49 0.42
N ARG A 8 3.56 -24.32 1.36
CA ARG A 8 3.27 -23.02 1.95
C ARG A 8 4.17 -22.81 3.17
N GLY A 9 4.65 -21.59 3.36
CA GLY A 9 5.53 -21.24 4.48
C GLY A 9 7.03 -21.34 4.16
N TYR A 10 7.85 -21.36 5.21
CA TYR A 10 9.32 -21.26 5.10
C TYR A 10 10.03 -22.58 4.76
N GLN A 11 9.32 -23.71 4.76
CA GLN A 11 9.89 -25.00 4.39
C GLN A 11 9.98 -25.12 2.87
N GLY A 12 11.20 -25.24 2.35
CA GLY A 12 11.44 -25.41 0.92
C GLY A 12 11.24 -24.12 0.11
N LEU A 13 11.71 -22.97 0.62
CA LEU A 13 11.80 -21.76 -0.20
C LEU A 13 12.63 -22.06 -1.44
N SER A 14 12.09 -21.76 -2.63
CA SER A 14 12.79 -21.93 -3.90
C SER A 14 13.78 -20.81 -4.21
N TYR A 15 14.00 -19.91 -3.25
CA TYR A 15 14.81 -18.69 -3.38
C TYR A 15 15.61 -18.44 -2.10
N ASP A 16 16.73 -17.76 -2.27
CA ASP A 16 17.59 -17.33 -1.17
C ASP A 16 17.30 -15.86 -0.78
N ARG A 17 18.01 -15.40 0.27
CA ARG A 17 17.88 -14.03 0.76
C ARG A 17 18.28 -12.98 -0.31
N PRO A 18 19.43 -13.10 -1.01
CA PRO A 18 19.80 -12.18 -2.08
C PRO A 18 18.72 -12.02 -3.16
N ALA A 19 18.13 -13.14 -3.63
CA ALA A 19 17.07 -13.10 -4.65
C ALA A 19 15.84 -12.34 -4.15
N LEU A 20 15.37 -12.62 -2.93
CA LEU A 20 14.26 -11.90 -2.32
C LEU A 20 14.57 -10.40 -2.17
N GLN A 21 15.76 -10.05 -1.68
CA GLN A 21 16.17 -8.66 -1.51
C GLN A 21 16.19 -7.90 -2.84
N ALA A 22 16.71 -8.51 -3.91
CA ALA A 22 16.70 -7.93 -5.24
C ALA A 22 15.27 -7.71 -5.76
N ALA A 23 14.37 -8.69 -5.57
CA ALA A 23 12.98 -8.58 -5.96
C ALA A 23 12.23 -7.47 -5.19
N MET A 24 12.41 -7.40 -3.87
CA MET A 24 11.81 -6.35 -3.04
C MET A 24 12.35 -4.97 -3.41
N ARG A 25 13.67 -4.82 -3.60
CA ARG A 25 14.28 -3.54 -4.02
C ARG A 25 13.69 -3.06 -5.34
N LYS A 26 13.66 -3.93 -6.36
CA LYS A 26 13.06 -3.61 -7.66
C LYS A 26 11.59 -3.22 -7.55
N ALA A 27 10.84 -3.88 -6.68
CA ALA A 27 9.44 -3.54 -6.44
C ALA A 27 9.28 -2.18 -5.75
N PHE A 28 10.12 -1.88 -4.74
CA PHE A 28 10.14 -0.58 -4.07
C PHE A 28 10.60 0.55 -4.98
N ASP A 29 11.65 0.35 -5.79
CA ASP A 29 12.11 1.35 -6.76
C ASP A 29 10.95 1.75 -7.68
N SER A 30 10.21 0.78 -8.21
CA SER A 30 9.02 1.06 -9.02
C SER A 30 7.90 1.78 -8.26
N LEU A 31 7.71 1.51 -6.96
CA LEU A 31 6.71 2.22 -6.15
C LEU A 31 7.15 3.65 -5.88
N ILE A 32 8.42 3.84 -5.51
CA ILE A 32 9.05 5.13 -5.24
C ILE A 32 9.00 6.00 -6.49
N ASP A 33 9.43 5.48 -7.65
CA ASP A 33 9.39 6.20 -8.92
C ASP A 33 7.99 6.71 -9.23
N PHE A 34 6.96 5.90 -8.97
CA PHE A 34 5.57 6.29 -9.20
C PHE A 34 5.07 7.37 -8.23
N VAL A 35 5.25 7.16 -6.92
CA VAL A 35 4.70 8.09 -5.89
C VAL A 35 5.51 9.37 -5.75
N THR A 36 6.71 9.44 -6.33
CA THR A 36 7.57 10.63 -6.31
C THR A 36 7.52 11.45 -7.60
N THR A 37 6.70 11.05 -8.59
CA THR A 37 6.42 11.91 -9.75
C THR A 37 5.77 13.23 -9.33
N ASP A 38 6.02 14.30 -10.07
CA ASP A 38 5.44 15.62 -9.76
C ASP A 38 3.91 15.61 -9.84
N ALA A 39 3.34 14.86 -10.79
CA ALA A 39 1.89 14.68 -10.89
C ALA A 39 1.30 13.97 -9.66
N PHE A 40 1.96 12.94 -9.14
CA PHE A 40 1.51 12.26 -7.93
C PHE A 40 1.67 13.16 -6.69
N LYS A 41 2.78 13.91 -6.58
CA LYS A 41 2.98 14.88 -5.50
C LYS A 41 1.88 15.95 -5.49
N ALA A 42 1.56 16.53 -6.64
CA ALA A 42 0.47 17.50 -6.77
C ALA A 42 -0.89 16.90 -6.37
N LEU A 43 -1.18 15.64 -6.74
CA LEU A 43 -2.37 14.93 -6.29
C LEU A 43 -2.41 14.74 -4.75
N MET A 44 -1.25 14.53 -4.13
CA MET A 44 -1.15 14.42 -2.68
C MET A 44 -1.30 15.78 -1.97
N GLU A 45 -0.87 16.87 -2.60
CA GLU A 45 -1.15 18.23 -2.13
C GLU A 45 -2.66 18.53 -2.18
N ASP A 46 -3.34 18.19 -3.28
CA ASP A 46 -4.80 18.26 -3.40
C ASP A 46 -5.52 17.47 -2.30
N LEU A 47 -5.03 16.26 -1.97
CA LEU A 47 -5.56 15.46 -0.87
C LEU A 47 -5.30 16.13 0.49
N GLY A 48 -4.11 16.72 0.65
CA GLY A 48 -3.64 17.34 1.88
C GLY A 48 -4.45 18.57 2.30
N VAL A 49 -4.91 19.38 1.34
CA VAL A 49 -5.74 20.57 1.60
C VAL A 49 -7.16 20.22 2.06
N LEU A 50 -7.62 18.99 1.82
CA LEU A 50 -8.94 18.55 2.25
C LEU A 50 -8.97 18.32 3.76
N HIS A 51 -10.09 18.70 4.37
CA HIS A 51 -10.42 18.28 5.73
C HIS A 51 -10.31 16.75 5.84
N PRO A 52 -9.72 16.21 6.92
CA PRO A 52 -9.48 14.77 7.05
C PRO A 52 -10.69 13.87 6.78
N ILE A 53 -11.90 14.32 7.16
CA ILE A 53 -13.18 13.61 6.93
C ILE A 53 -13.51 13.42 5.43
N HIS A 54 -13.06 14.32 4.55
CA HIS A 54 -13.35 14.27 3.12
C HIS A 54 -12.35 13.44 2.31
N ARG A 55 -11.16 13.19 2.86
CA ARG A 55 -10.09 12.43 2.21
C ARG A 55 -10.48 11.00 1.79
N PRO A 56 -11.23 10.22 2.59
CA PRO A 56 -11.77 8.92 2.16
C PRO A 56 -12.57 8.97 0.85
N LYS A 57 -13.41 9.99 0.67
CA LYS A 57 -14.21 10.18 -0.55
C LYS A 57 -13.31 10.53 -1.74
N PHE A 58 -12.35 11.42 -1.53
CA PHE A 58 -11.36 11.76 -2.56
C PHE A 58 -10.58 10.53 -3.03
N VAL A 59 -10.17 9.64 -2.11
CA VAL A 59 -9.49 8.40 -2.50
C VAL A 59 -10.37 7.57 -3.45
N PHE A 60 -11.63 7.38 -3.08
CA PHE A 60 -12.56 6.58 -3.88
C PHE A 60 -12.82 7.19 -5.26
N ASP A 61 -13.10 8.49 -5.30
CA ASP A 61 -13.49 9.19 -6.52
C ASP A 61 -12.30 9.46 -7.47
N VAL A 62 -11.09 9.63 -6.90
CA VAL A 62 -9.90 10.06 -7.64
C VAL A 62 -8.82 8.96 -7.68
N LEU A 63 -8.25 8.59 -6.54
CA LEU A 63 -7.07 7.71 -6.49
C LEU A 63 -7.34 6.27 -6.95
N LEU A 64 -8.56 5.76 -6.77
CA LEU A 64 -8.92 4.43 -7.24
C LEU A 64 -9.37 4.43 -8.71
N SER A 65 -9.68 5.59 -9.30
CA SER A 65 -10.23 5.73 -10.65
C SER A 65 -9.14 5.99 -11.68
N ASP A 66 -8.89 5.03 -12.57
CA ASP A 66 -7.92 5.20 -13.66
C ASP A 66 -8.27 6.38 -14.58
N LYS A 67 -9.56 6.65 -14.79
CA LYS A 67 -10.02 7.82 -15.55
C LYS A 67 -9.63 9.14 -14.86
N ALA A 68 -9.81 9.22 -13.54
CA ALA A 68 -9.51 10.44 -12.78
C ALA A 68 -8.01 10.66 -12.62
N LEU A 69 -7.22 9.59 -12.52
CA LEU A 69 -5.75 9.65 -12.56
C LEU A 69 -5.25 10.09 -13.94
N ALA A 70 -5.77 9.50 -15.02
CA ALA A 70 -5.38 9.87 -16.38
C ALA A 70 -5.69 11.34 -16.70
N ALA A 71 -6.82 11.87 -16.22
CA ALA A 71 -7.16 13.29 -16.34
C ALA A 71 -6.16 14.23 -15.64
N ARG A 72 -5.35 13.71 -14.72
CA ARG A 72 -4.26 14.42 -14.01
C ARG A 72 -2.88 14.04 -14.55
N ALA A 73 -2.82 13.44 -15.74
CA ALA A 73 -1.59 12.91 -16.33
C ALA A 73 -0.88 11.84 -15.48
N ILE A 74 -1.59 11.18 -14.56
CA ILE A 74 -1.05 10.09 -13.75
C ILE A 74 -1.42 8.77 -14.41
N LYS A 75 -0.41 8.02 -14.86
CA LYS A 75 -0.58 6.67 -15.39
C LYS A 75 -0.11 5.65 -14.38
N ARG A 76 -1.04 4.83 -13.88
CA ARG A 76 -0.72 3.72 -12.97
C ARG A 76 0.13 2.66 -13.71
N PRO A 77 1.30 2.26 -13.18
CA PRO A 77 2.07 1.17 -13.77
C PRO A 77 1.30 -0.17 -13.73
N LYS A 78 1.52 -1.04 -14.72
CA LYS A 78 0.78 -2.31 -14.92
C LYS A 78 0.71 -3.23 -13.69
N ASN A 79 1.70 -3.15 -12.80
CA ASN A 79 1.81 -4.00 -11.60
C ASN A 79 1.73 -3.19 -10.29
N VAL A 80 1.22 -1.96 -10.35
CA VAL A 80 1.00 -1.12 -9.18
C VAL A 80 -0.50 -1.02 -8.94
N LEU A 81 -0.91 -1.29 -7.72
CA LEU A 81 -2.30 -1.23 -7.29
C LEU A 81 -2.42 -0.17 -6.18
N ILE A 82 -3.31 0.79 -6.40
CA ILE A 82 -3.78 1.70 -5.35
C ILE A 82 -5.04 1.08 -4.78
N GLN A 83 -5.09 0.92 -3.46
CA GLN A 83 -6.27 0.38 -2.78
C GLN A 83 -6.48 1.05 -1.43
N ARG A 84 -7.71 1.01 -0.94
CA ARG A 84 -7.97 1.26 0.48
C ARG A 84 -7.41 0.11 1.32
N SER A 85 -6.81 0.44 2.45
CA SER A 85 -6.37 -0.53 3.44
C SER A 85 -6.76 -0.04 4.82
N ALA A 86 -6.97 -0.98 5.74
CA ALA A 86 -7.06 -0.74 7.16
C ALA A 86 -6.14 -1.75 7.83
N PHE A 87 -5.19 -1.27 8.62
CA PHE A 87 -4.28 -2.12 9.38
C PHE A 87 -4.77 -2.23 10.83
N GLY A 88 -4.49 -3.37 11.47
CA GLY A 88 -4.82 -3.60 12.88
C GLY A 88 -4.04 -2.70 13.85
N ASP A 89 -3.05 -1.95 13.35
CA ASP A 89 -2.18 -1.04 14.10
C ASP A 89 -2.84 0.30 14.47
N ARG A 90 -4.12 0.47 14.13
CA ARG A 90 -4.97 1.64 14.39
C ARG A 90 -4.58 2.93 13.67
N ARG A 91 -3.53 2.93 12.84
CA ARG A 91 -3.20 4.12 12.07
C ARG A 91 -4.39 4.51 11.18
N PRO A 92 -4.66 5.81 11.00
CA PRO A 92 -5.77 6.26 10.18
C PRO A 92 -5.39 6.17 8.70
N THR A 93 -5.08 4.95 8.24
CA THR A 93 -4.68 4.67 6.88
C THR A 93 -5.80 5.02 5.92
N ILE A 94 -5.46 5.89 4.97
CA ILE A 94 -6.38 6.34 3.95
C ILE A 94 -6.34 5.33 2.80
N PHE A 95 -5.13 5.07 2.28
CA PHE A 95 -4.88 4.14 1.19
C PHE A 95 -3.43 3.64 1.20
N VAL A 96 -3.17 2.64 0.35
CA VAL A 96 -1.82 2.13 0.10
C VAL A 96 -1.58 2.06 -1.40
N VAL A 97 -0.33 2.22 -1.79
CA VAL A 97 0.17 1.91 -3.13
C VAL A 97 1.04 0.67 -3.00
N GLN A 98 0.61 -0.42 -3.62
CA GLN A 98 1.27 -1.73 -3.48
C GLN A 98 1.68 -2.31 -4.82
N ARG A 99 2.62 -3.24 -4.75
CA ARG A 99 3.07 -4.05 -5.88
C ARG A 99 3.24 -5.49 -5.43
N PHE A 100 2.65 -6.41 -6.19
CA PHE A 100 2.87 -7.84 -5.97
C PHE A 100 4.30 -8.21 -6.35
N LEU A 101 4.92 -9.08 -5.54
CA LEU A 101 6.20 -9.67 -5.88
C LEU A 101 5.99 -10.77 -6.94
N PRO A 102 7.05 -11.16 -7.67
CA PRO A 102 6.97 -12.30 -8.58
C PRO A 102 6.42 -13.55 -7.90
N GLU A 103 5.75 -14.41 -8.66
CA GLU A 103 5.03 -15.58 -8.15
C GLU A 103 5.93 -16.51 -7.31
N GLU A 104 7.20 -16.61 -7.68
CA GLU A 104 8.21 -17.40 -6.96
C GLU A 104 8.37 -17.01 -5.49
N PHE A 105 8.08 -15.75 -5.11
CA PHE A 105 8.15 -15.26 -3.73
C PHE A 105 6.79 -15.27 -3.00
N SER A 106 5.69 -15.49 -3.72
CA SER A 106 4.32 -15.27 -3.22
C SER A 106 3.84 -16.32 -2.21
N ASN A 107 4.63 -17.36 -1.95
CA ASN A 107 4.38 -18.36 -0.91
C ASN A 107 4.51 -17.78 0.50
N VAL A 108 5.35 -16.76 0.69
CA VAL A 108 5.53 -16.04 1.97
C VAL A 108 5.40 -14.53 1.77
N TRP A 109 5.96 -13.98 0.70
CA TRP A 109 6.02 -12.55 0.44
C TRP A 109 5.13 -12.19 -0.76
N GLN A 110 3.87 -11.86 -0.48
CA GLN A 110 2.90 -11.57 -1.54
C GLN A 110 3.15 -10.21 -2.21
N ASN A 111 3.44 -9.18 -1.43
CA ASN A 111 3.55 -7.81 -1.92
C ASN A 111 4.51 -6.97 -1.07
N VAL A 112 4.80 -5.78 -1.60
CA VAL A 112 5.33 -4.65 -0.85
C VAL A 112 4.41 -3.44 -1.06
N ASN A 113 4.33 -2.55 -0.08
CA ASN A 113 3.44 -1.39 -0.14
C ASN A 113 4.05 -0.15 0.52
N ILE A 114 3.59 1.01 0.04
CA ILE A 114 3.77 2.32 0.68
C ILE A 114 2.41 2.73 1.23
N THR A 115 2.36 3.08 2.51
CA THR A 115 1.14 3.45 3.22
C THR A 115 1.00 4.96 3.32
N PHE A 116 -0.21 5.46 3.08
CA PHE A 116 -0.57 6.87 3.20
C PHE A 116 -1.63 7.04 4.28
N ASP A 117 -1.23 7.63 5.39
CA ASP A 117 -2.07 7.87 6.56
C ASP A 117 -2.61 9.31 6.57
N ASN A 118 -3.70 9.55 7.29
CA ASN A 118 -4.08 10.90 7.69
C ASN A 118 -3.00 11.49 8.63
N GLN A 119 -3.03 12.81 8.85
CA GLN A 119 -2.21 13.37 9.91
C GLN A 119 -2.72 12.85 11.25
N PHE A 120 -1.81 12.38 12.10
CA PHE A 120 -2.11 11.96 13.47
C PHE A 120 -0.89 12.19 14.36
N ILE A 121 -1.13 12.29 15.66
CA ILE A 121 -0.06 12.35 16.66
C ILE A 121 0.27 10.91 17.06
N ASP A 122 1.44 10.40 16.68
CA ASP A 122 1.78 8.98 16.88
C ASP A 122 1.67 8.53 18.35
N SER A 123 2.03 9.41 19.29
CA SER A 123 1.94 9.13 20.73
C SER A 123 0.51 8.95 21.24
N THR A 124 -0.51 9.39 20.51
CA THR A 124 -1.93 9.21 20.89
C THR A 124 -2.51 7.89 20.37
N VAL A 125 -1.78 7.17 19.50
CA VAL A 125 -2.19 5.86 18.99
C VAL A 125 -1.88 4.79 20.04
N LYS A 126 -2.90 4.38 20.81
CA LYS A 126 -2.76 3.26 21.76
C LYS A 126 -2.50 1.94 21.03
N ARG A 127 -1.22 1.57 20.93
CA ARG A 127 -0.72 0.24 20.56
C ARG A 127 -0.84 -0.63 21.80
N ASP A 128 -1.77 -1.59 21.80
CA ASP A 128 -1.81 -2.56 22.89
C ASP A 128 -1.40 -3.93 22.33
N PRO A 129 -0.36 -4.54 22.92
CA PRO A 129 0.35 -5.68 22.36
C PRO A 129 -0.48 -6.97 22.33
N ASP A 130 -1.61 -7.01 23.06
CA ASP A 130 -2.39 -8.22 23.27
C ASP A 130 -3.53 -8.38 22.25
N ILE A 131 -3.77 -7.38 21.37
CA ILE A 131 -4.86 -7.41 20.38
C ILE A 131 -4.36 -6.91 19.01
N SER A 132 -4.21 -7.84 18.07
CA SER A 132 -3.64 -7.63 16.73
C SER A 132 -4.60 -7.00 15.70
N TRP A 133 -5.92 -6.95 15.97
CA TRP A 133 -6.90 -6.39 15.05
C TRP A 133 -7.87 -5.43 15.73
N ARG A 134 -7.98 -4.20 15.21
CA ARG A 134 -8.79 -3.11 15.78
C ARG A 134 -9.43 -2.28 14.68
N LYS A 135 -10.56 -1.64 14.98
CA LYS A 135 -11.12 -0.59 14.12
C LYS A 135 -10.13 0.60 14.05
N PRO A 136 -9.89 1.19 12.87
CA PRO A 136 -9.06 2.39 12.71
C PRO A 136 -9.52 3.52 13.64
N LEU A 137 -8.59 4.41 14.05
CA LEU A 137 -8.95 5.59 14.83
C LEU A 137 -10.00 6.44 14.09
N PRO A 138 -10.95 7.04 14.82
CA PRO A 138 -11.82 8.04 14.23
C PRO A 138 -10.97 9.18 13.68
N VAL A 139 -11.37 9.70 12.52
CA VAL A 139 -10.74 10.86 11.92
C VAL A 139 -10.98 12.05 12.85
N SER A 140 -9.93 12.72 13.31
CA SER A 140 -10.06 13.92 14.14
C SER A 140 -10.50 15.11 13.28
N ASP A 141 -11.33 15.98 13.87
CA ASP A 141 -11.63 17.33 13.36
C ASP A 141 -10.37 18.21 13.33
#